data_AF-A0A119HFN2-F1
#
_entry.id   AF-A0A119HFN2-F1
#
_cell.length_a   1.000
_cell.length_b   1.000
_cell.length_c   1.000
_cell.angle_alpha   90.00
_cell.angle_beta   90.00
_cell.angle_gamma   90.00
#
_symmetry.space_group_name_H-M   'P 1'
#
loop_
_entity.id
_entity.type
_entity.pdbx_description
1 polymer ?
#
loop_
_entity_poly.entity_id
_entity_poly.type
_entity_poly.pdbx_seq_one_letter_code
_entity_poly.pdbx_strand_id
1 'polypeptide(L)'
;MTQHIKLPAGTPLEKPGYHLVAIPKGELGELSKIQEELDELRDAMAQGSRVMAAVELSDMMGAVQAFMDRHLPGMTLEDLVTFSTITKRAFVNGRRAS
;
A
#
# COMPACT_ATOMS: atom_id res chain seq x y z
N MET A 1 7.29 -36.97 -11.93
CA MET A 1 8.52 -36.64 -11.17
C MET A 1 8.46 -35.17 -10.83
N THR A 2 7.83 -34.84 -9.70
CA THR A 2 7.67 -33.45 -9.26
C THR A 2 8.90 -33.10 -8.44
N GLN A 3 9.76 -32.24 -8.99
CA GLN A 3 10.96 -31.83 -8.26
C GLN A 3 10.55 -30.87 -7.14
N HIS A 4 10.58 -31.37 -5.91
CA HIS A 4 10.52 -30.54 -4.72
C HIS A 4 11.81 -29.71 -4.66
N ILE A 5 11.69 -28.40 -4.87
CA ILE A 5 12.79 -27.46 -4.65
C ILE A 5 13.06 -27.42 -3.14
N LYS A 6 14.16 -28.05 -2.72
CA LYS A 6 14.65 -28.03 -1.35
C LYS A 6 15.38 -26.70 -1.13
N LEU A 7 14.70 -25.73 -0.55
CA LEU A 7 15.32 -24.47 -0.13
C LEU A 7 16.39 -24.77 0.95
N PRO A 8 17.59 -24.15 0.89
CA PRO A 8 18.60 -24.30 1.92
C PRO A 8 18.08 -23.72 3.24
N ALA A 9 18.39 -24.37 4.36
CA ALA A 9 18.07 -23.91 5.70
C ALA A 9 18.87 -22.64 6.02
N GLY A 10 18.35 -21.49 5.59
CA GLY A 10 18.80 -20.17 6.03
C GLY A 10 18.19 -19.86 7.39
N THR A 11 18.95 -19.11 8.20
CA THR A 11 18.53 -18.47 9.45
C THR A 11 17.07 -17.99 9.42
N PRO A 12 16.30 -18.10 10.53
CA PRO A 12 14.93 -17.63 10.57
C PRO A 12 14.91 -16.17 10.11
N LEU A 13 14.22 -15.90 9.01
CA LEU A 13 13.94 -14.53 8.63
C LEU A 13 13.14 -13.95 9.79
N GLU A 14 13.68 -12.93 10.47
CA GLU A 14 12.92 -12.07 11.37
C GLU A 14 11.88 -11.29 10.55
N LYS A 15 10.91 -12.00 9.99
CA LYS A 15 9.84 -11.45 9.17
C LYS A 15 8.53 -11.91 9.78
N PRO A 16 7.98 -11.19 10.77
CA PRO A 16 6.56 -11.32 11.02
C PRO A 16 5.83 -10.85 9.75
N GLY A 17 5.24 -11.78 8.99
CA GLY A 17 4.45 -11.46 7.79
C GLY A 17 4.61 -12.45 6.64
N TYR A 18 3.81 -12.27 5.59
CA TYR A 18 3.80 -13.08 4.37
C TYR A 18 4.74 -12.54 3.27
N HIS A 19 5.50 -11.48 3.56
CA HIS A 19 6.36 -10.80 2.59
C HIS A 19 7.69 -11.51 2.33
N LEU A 20 8.10 -11.59 1.06
CA LEU A 20 9.34 -12.28 0.66
C LEU A 20 10.57 -11.37 0.71
N VAL A 21 10.38 -10.06 0.72
CA VAL A 21 11.47 -9.08 0.89
C VAL A 21 11.45 -8.45 2.29
N ALA A 22 12.57 -7.86 2.72
CA ALA A 22 12.61 -7.09 3.95
C ALA A 22 12.10 -5.68 3.63
N ILE A 23 11.08 -5.22 4.37
CA ILE A 23 10.44 -3.93 4.13
C ILE A 23 10.63 -3.07 5.39
N PRO A 24 11.22 -1.87 5.27
CA PRO A 24 11.39 -0.99 6.41
C PRO A 24 10.05 -0.58 7.01
N LYS A 25 9.93 -0.68 8.33
CA LYS A 25 8.76 -0.19 9.04
C LYS A 25 8.76 1.35 9.08
N GLY A 26 7.65 1.94 8.67
CA GLY A 26 7.35 3.36 8.73
C GLY A 26 6.69 3.76 10.05
N GLU A 27 6.53 5.07 10.24
CA GLU A 27 5.90 5.64 11.43
C GLU A 27 4.44 5.97 11.13
N LEU A 28 3.49 5.40 11.90
CA LEU A 28 2.07 5.68 11.72
C LEU A 28 1.77 7.17 11.87
N GLY A 29 1.08 7.73 10.88
CA GLY A 29 0.82 9.16 10.78
C GLY A 29 1.85 9.94 9.96
N GLU A 30 2.93 9.31 9.51
CA GLU A 30 3.93 9.90 8.63
C GLU A 30 3.91 9.27 7.22
N LEU A 31 4.48 9.98 6.24
CA LEU A 31 4.62 9.48 4.87
C LEU A 31 5.36 8.14 4.80
N SER A 32 6.27 7.88 5.74
CA SER A 32 7.04 6.64 5.79
C SER A 32 6.16 5.40 5.95
N LYS A 33 5.02 5.49 6.66
CA LYS A 33 4.07 4.37 6.77
C LYS A 33 3.33 4.13 5.46
N ILE A 34 2.93 5.19 4.74
CA ILE A 34 2.34 5.03 3.41
C ILE A 34 3.32 4.36 2.45
N GLN A 35 4.62 4.69 2.55
CA GLN A 35 5.66 4.06 1.74
C GLN A 35 5.86 2.58 2.10
N GLU A 36 5.81 2.20 3.38
CA GLU A 36 5.85 0.81 3.83
C GLU A 36 4.72 -0.01 3.16
N GLU A 37 3.47 0.42 3.26
CA GLU A 37 2.31 -0.31 2.70
C GLU A 37 2.40 -0.41 1.16
N LEU A 38 2.98 0.60 0.50
CA LEU A 38 3.22 0.56 -0.95
C LEU A 38 4.27 -0.49 -1.33
N ASP A 39 5.32 -0.63 -0.53
CA ASP A 39 6.35 -1.64 -0.76
C ASP A 39 5.84 -3.05 -0.43
N GLU A 40 4.98 -3.18 0.59
CA GLU A 40 4.27 -4.43 0.92
C GLU A 40 3.32 -4.82 -0.23
N LEU A 41 2.58 -3.87 -0.81
CA LEU A 41 1.74 -4.10 -2.00
C LEU A 41 2.57 -4.54 -3.21
N ARG A 42 3.73 -3.92 -3.45
CA ARG A 42 4.63 -4.30 -4.56
C ARG A 42 5.12 -5.74 -4.41
N ASP A 43 5.52 -6.12 -3.20
CA ASP A 43 5.92 -7.49 -2.90
C ASP A 43 4.75 -8.45 -3.10
N ALA A 44 3.54 -8.13 -2.61
CA ALA A 44 2.35 -8.95 -2.81
C ALA A 44 1.98 -9.17 -4.27
N MET A 45 2.10 -8.12 -5.09
CA MET A 45 1.89 -8.18 -6.54
C MET A 45 2.98 -9.02 -7.22
N ALA A 46 4.24 -8.89 -6.83
CA ALA A 46 5.36 -9.69 -7.35
C ALA A 46 5.22 -11.18 -7.01
N GLN A 47 4.63 -11.50 -5.85
CA GLN A 47 4.26 -12.85 -5.45
C GLN A 47 3.05 -13.41 -6.22
N GLY A 48 2.29 -12.57 -6.93
CA GLY A 48 1.03 -12.96 -7.55
C GLY A 48 -0.12 -13.19 -6.56
N SER A 49 0.02 -12.73 -5.31
CA SER A 49 -0.96 -12.94 -4.25
C SER A 49 -2.02 -11.83 -4.26
N ARG A 50 -3.13 -12.06 -4.97
CA ARG A 50 -4.23 -11.09 -5.09
C ARG A 50 -4.89 -10.76 -3.76
N VAL A 51 -4.97 -11.73 -2.84
CA VAL A 51 -5.57 -11.52 -1.51
C VAL A 51 -4.69 -10.61 -0.68
N MET A 52 -3.38 -10.88 -0.65
CA MET A 52 -2.44 -10.04 0.09
C MET A 52 -2.39 -8.63 -0.50
N ALA A 53 -2.37 -8.49 -1.84
CA ALA A 53 -2.44 -7.17 -2.46
C ALA A 53 -3.71 -6.38 -2.06
N ALA A 54 -4.84 -7.06 -1.86
CA ALA A 54 -6.06 -6.39 -1.37
C ALA A 54 -5.95 -5.98 0.12
N VAL A 55 -5.24 -6.76 0.94
CA VAL A 55 -4.93 -6.41 2.32
C VAL A 55 -4.03 -5.17 2.37
N GLU A 56 -2.93 -5.15 1.61
CA GLU A 56 -2.02 -4.00 1.62
C GLU A 56 -2.67 -2.72 1.07
N LEU A 57 -3.62 -2.85 0.14
CA LEU A 57 -4.44 -1.72 -0.28
C LEU A 57 -5.34 -1.20 0.85
N SER A 58 -5.90 -2.09 1.67
CA SER A 58 -6.67 -1.70 2.86
C SER A 58 -5.79 -1.02 3.90
N ASP A 59 -4.61 -1.57 4.15
CA ASP A 59 -3.68 -1.03 5.14
C ASP A 59 -3.11 0.32 4.71
N MET A 60 -2.87 0.51 3.40
CA MET A 60 -2.54 1.82 2.81
C MET A 60 -3.63 2.86 3.04
N MET A 61 -4.92 2.49 2.94
CA MET A 61 -6.01 3.42 3.28
C MET A 61 -5.96 3.84 4.75
N GLY A 62 -5.63 2.91 5.64
CA GLY A 62 -5.40 3.19 7.06
C GLY A 62 -4.20 4.13 7.29
N ALA A 63 -3.09 3.91 6.58
CA ALA A 63 -1.90 4.76 6.64
C ALA A 63 -2.19 6.19 6.15
N VAL A 64 -2.96 6.33 5.06
CA VAL A 64 -3.40 7.64 4.55
C VAL A 64 -4.30 8.35 5.56
N GLN A 65 -5.29 7.66 6.14
CA GLN A 65 -6.14 8.26 7.17
C GLN A 65 -5.32 8.76 8.36
N ALA A 66 -4.39 7.95 8.87
CA ALA A 66 -3.52 8.36 9.98
C ALA A 66 -2.65 9.58 9.64
N PHE A 67 -2.13 9.64 8.41
CA PHE A 67 -1.39 10.81 7.93
C PHE A 67 -2.27 12.07 7.91
N MET A 68 -3.51 11.95 7.42
CA MET A 68 -4.47 13.05 7.40
C MET A 68 -4.83 13.51 8.81
N ASP A 69 -5.10 12.59 9.73
CA ASP A 69 -5.44 12.93 11.12
C ASP A 69 -4.34 13.75 11.79
N ARG A 70 -3.07 13.46 11.49
CA ARG A 70 -1.91 14.16 12.04
C ARG A 70 -1.64 15.50 11.35
N HIS A 71 -1.64 15.52 10.02
CA HIS A 71 -1.10 16.65 9.23
C HIS A 71 -2.17 17.53 8.59
N LEU A 72 -3.40 17.04 8.44
CA LEU A 72 -4.52 17.71 7.77
C LEU A 72 -5.80 17.65 8.64
N PRO A 73 -5.74 18.19 9.88
CA PRO A 73 -6.85 18.05 10.83
C PRO A 73 -8.15 18.63 10.27
N GLY A 74 -9.23 17.86 10.39
CA GLY A 74 -10.55 18.21 9.88
C GLY A 74 -10.84 17.78 8.45
N MET A 75 -9.86 17.20 7.74
CA MET A 75 -10.10 16.52 6.46
C MET A 75 -10.45 15.04 6.66
N THR A 76 -11.25 14.50 5.76
CA THR A 76 -11.68 13.09 5.76
C THR A 76 -11.31 12.39 4.45
N LEU A 77 -11.22 11.05 4.47
CA LEU A 77 -11.06 10.28 3.22
C LEU A 77 -12.17 10.57 2.20
N GLU A 78 -13.40 10.85 2.65
CA GLU A 78 -14.53 11.25 1.80
C GLU A 78 -14.23 12.54 1.02
N ASP A 79 -13.51 13.50 1.63
CA ASP A 79 -13.10 14.72 0.96
C ASP A 79 -12.13 14.43 -0.19
N LEU A 80 -11.19 13.49 0.01
CA LEU A 80 -10.27 13.05 -1.05
C LEU A 80 -11.01 12.35 -2.19
N VAL A 81 -11.97 11.48 -1.87
CA VAL A 81 -12.82 10.78 -2.86
C VAL A 81 -13.66 11.77 -3.67
N THR A 82 -14.28 12.74 -2.98
CA THR A 82 -15.06 13.81 -3.59
C THR A 82 -14.20 14.60 -4.57
N PHE A 83 -13.01 15.00 -4.13
CA PHE A 83 -12.08 15.75 -4.98
C PHE A 83 -11.60 14.94 -6.18
N SER A 84 -11.26 13.66 -5.99
CA SER A 84 -10.88 12.73 -7.06
C SER A 84 -11.98 12.57 -8.12
N THR A 85 -13.25 12.55 -7.69
CA THR A 85 -14.39 12.50 -8.61
C THR A 85 -14.53 13.80 -9.42
N ILE A 86 -14.34 14.96 -8.79
CA ILE A 86 -14.35 16.26 -9.48
C ILE A 86 -13.23 16.32 -10.53
N THR A 87 -12.01 15.90 -10.17
CA THR A 87 -10.89 15.89 -11.12
C THR A 87 -11.15 14.92 -12.28
N LYS A 88 -11.68 13.72 -12.02
CA LYS A 88 -12.06 12.76 -13.06
C LYS A 88 -13.09 13.35 -14.04
N ARG A 89 -14.11 14.05 -13.54
CA ARG A 89 -15.07 14.78 -14.40
C ARG A 89 -14.40 15.85 -15.24
N ALA A 90 -13.44 16.60 -14.69
CA ALA A 90 -12.69 17.62 -15.42
C ALA A 90 -11.79 17.03 -16.52
N PHE A 91 -11.18 15.86 -16.28
CA PHE A 91 -10.40 15.12 -17.27
C PHE A 91 -11.28 14.52 -18.37
N VAL A 92 -12.38 13.85 -18.02
CA VAL A 92 -13.33 13.25 -18.99
C VAL A 92 -13.98 14.31 -19.88
N ASN A 93 -14.27 15.50 -19.33
CA ASN A 93 -14.87 16.61 -20.08
C ASN A 93 -13.83 17.48 -20.82
N GLY A 94 -12.56 17.05 -20.92
CA GLY A 94 -11.53 17.69 -21.76
C GLY A 94 -11.02 19.05 -21.26
N ARG A 95 -11.25 19.42 -19.99
CA ARG A 95 -10.83 20.73 -19.45
C ARG A 95 -9.43 20.75 -18.84
N ARG A 96 -8.75 19.60 -18.74
CA ARG A 96 -7.31 19.53 -18.45
C ARG A 96 -6.62 18.68 -19.51
N ALA A 97 -5.68 19.30 -20.24
CA ALA A 97 -4.63 18.59 -20.96
C ALA A 97 -3.40 18.61 -20.05
N SER A 98 -2.90 17.41 -19.71
CA SER A 98 -1.66 17.06 -19.01
C SER A 98 -1.17 17.99 -17.89
#